data_AF-A0A7V0YGN4-F1
#
_entry.id   AF-A0A7V0YGN4-F1
#
_cell.length_a   1.000
_cell.length_b   1.000
_cell.length_c   1.000
_cell.angle_alpha   90.00
_cell.angle_beta   90.00
_cell.angle_gamma   90.00
#
_symmetry.space_group_name_H-M   'P 1'
#
loop_
_entity.id
_entity.type
_entity.pdbx_description
1 polymer ?
#
loop_
_entity_poly.entity_id
_entity_poly.type
_entity_poly.pdbx_seq_one_letter_code
_entity_poly.pdbx_strand_id
1 'polypeptide(L)'
;VNDAFGASHRAHASIVGVSQYLPAVAGFLLEKEVDTLTSILEKPERPFVAVLGGSKVSDKIGVIDKLLDVVDALLIGGGMAFTFLKAKGYEVGSSLLEEDKIDFCLQVIKKAEQKDIALYLPSDVVVAQEISPDAEAMVVSVSAIPQGWMGLDIGPDTILVYQGVIKSAKTVFWNGPMGVFEIDQFSRGTEEIAKAIAQSDAVSIVGGGDSIAALKKFHLEDKISFISTGGGASLELIEGKPLPGVEALMSK
;
A
#
# COMPACT_ATOMS: atom_id res chain seq x y z
N VAL A 1 16.61 25.52 5.58
CA VAL A 1 15.21 25.07 5.38
C VAL A 1 15.25 23.76 4.62
N ASN A 2 14.71 22.68 5.18
CA ASN A 2 14.56 21.39 4.49
C ASN A 2 13.12 21.25 4.03
N ASP A 3 12.91 21.20 2.72
CA ASP A 3 11.59 20.99 2.11
C ASP A 3 11.56 19.72 1.24
N ALA A 4 12.51 18.80 1.47
CA ALA A 4 12.73 17.61 0.66
C ALA A 4 12.40 16.32 1.45
N PHE A 5 11.11 16.12 1.80
CA PHE A 5 10.66 14.98 2.60
C PHE A 5 11.16 13.62 2.09
N GLY A 6 11.10 13.38 0.76
CA GLY A 6 11.56 12.13 0.15
C GLY A 6 13.04 11.82 0.35
N ALA A 7 13.88 12.83 0.62
CA ALA A 7 15.30 12.64 0.92
C ALA A 7 15.60 12.55 2.44
N SER A 8 14.62 12.87 3.29
CA SER A 8 14.80 12.97 4.75
C SER A 8 14.98 11.61 5.46
N HIS A 9 14.77 10.49 4.78
CA HIS A 9 15.08 9.16 5.30
C HIS A 9 16.58 8.81 5.25
N ARG A 10 17.42 9.67 4.66
CA ARG A 10 18.87 9.44 4.53
C ARG A 10 19.70 10.55 5.16
N ALA A 11 20.79 10.15 5.81
CA ALA A 11 21.76 11.07 6.40
C ALA A 11 22.76 11.59 5.35
N HIS A 12 22.29 12.41 4.40
CA HIS A 12 23.14 13.05 3.40
C HIS A 12 23.66 14.42 3.87
N ALA A 13 24.77 14.88 3.27
CA ALA A 13 25.37 16.18 3.58
C ALA A 13 24.37 17.36 3.40
N SER A 14 23.56 17.33 2.35
CA SER A 14 22.56 18.37 2.07
C SER A 14 21.28 18.30 2.91
N ILE A 15 21.07 17.20 3.64
CA ILE A 15 19.87 16.95 4.44
C ILE A 15 20.18 17.10 5.93
N VAL A 16 21.18 16.35 6.41
CA VAL A 16 21.57 16.30 7.82
C VAL A 16 22.89 17.02 8.06
N GLY A 17 23.88 16.89 7.17
CA GLY A 17 25.21 17.48 7.41
C GLY A 17 25.16 19.00 7.58
N VAL A 18 24.40 19.69 6.73
CA VAL A 18 24.26 21.14 6.77
C VAL A 18 23.59 21.67 8.04
N SER A 19 22.70 20.89 8.68
CA SER A 19 21.99 21.32 9.89
C SER A 19 22.88 21.41 11.13
N GLN A 20 24.04 20.74 11.11
CA GLN A 20 25.02 20.81 12.20
C GLN A 20 25.72 22.18 12.28
N TYR A 21 25.67 22.96 11.20
CA TYR A 21 26.37 24.24 11.07
C TYR A 21 25.43 25.45 11.00
N LEU A 22 24.16 25.23 10.68
CA LEU A 22 23.17 26.29 10.44
C LEU A 22 21.83 25.93 11.10
N PRO A 23 21.05 26.94 11.54
CA PRO A 23 19.66 26.72 11.94
C PRO A 23 18.88 25.96 10.85
N ALA A 24 18.22 24.89 11.25
CA ALA A 24 17.50 24.00 10.37
C ALA A 24 16.03 23.91 10.76
N VAL A 25 15.16 24.24 9.82
CA VAL A 25 13.69 24.26 9.98
C VAL A 25 13.04 23.55 8.79
N ALA A 26 11.83 23.03 9.01
CA ALA A 26 10.99 22.46 7.96
C ALA A 26 10.50 23.54 6.98
N GLY A 27 10.43 23.21 5.70
CA GLY A 27 9.57 23.90 4.75
C GLY A 27 8.14 23.35 4.80
N PHE A 28 7.22 23.97 4.05
CA PHE A 28 5.80 23.63 4.09
C PHE A 28 5.48 22.26 3.51
N LEU A 29 6.22 21.78 2.50
CA LEU A 29 6.01 20.45 1.94
C LEU A 29 6.44 19.38 2.95
N LEU A 30 7.60 19.57 3.59
CA LEU A 30 8.05 18.64 4.64
C LEU A 30 7.10 18.64 5.84
N GLU A 31 6.71 19.81 6.34
CA GLU A 31 5.75 19.93 7.45
C GLU A 31 4.44 19.20 7.11
N LYS A 32 3.86 19.47 5.94
CA LYS A 32 2.61 18.83 5.50
C LYS A 32 2.72 17.31 5.37
N GLU A 33 3.82 16.79 4.83
CA GLU A 33 4.05 15.34 4.72
C GLU A 33 4.12 14.67 6.09
N VAL A 34 4.91 15.23 7.01
CA VAL A 34 5.08 14.68 8.37
C VAL A 34 3.76 14.75 9.14
N ASP A 35 3.08 15.89 9.14
CA ASP A 35 1.82 16.08 9.87
C ASP A 35 0.74 15.13 9.35
N THR A 36 0.59 15.01 8.02
CA THR A 36 -0.44 14.16 7.42
C THR A 36 -0.20 12.70 7.74
N LEU A 37 1.02 12.20 7.51
CA LEU A 37 1.36 10.78 7.72
C LEU A 37 1.39 10.39 9.21
N THR A 38 1.77 11.31 10.10
CA THR A 38 1.74 11.05 11.55
C THR A 38 0.30 11.06 12.06
N SER A 39 -0.55 11.96 11.56
CA SER A 39 -1.95 12.06 12.01
C SER A 39 -2.75 10.76 11.81
N ILE A 40 -2.52 10.05 10.69
CA ILE A 40 -3.21 8.78 10.40
C ILE A 40 -2.73 7.63 11.29
N LEU A 41 -1.55 7.73 11.90
CA LEU A 41 -1.03 6.76 12.85
C LEU A 41 -1.47 7.04 14.28
N GLU A 42 -1.63 8.31 14.66
CA GLU A 42 -1.97 8.69 16.03
C GLU A 42 -3.48 8.73 16.28
N LYS A 43 -4.22 9.43 15.42
CA LYS A 43 -5.66 9.69 15.59
C LYS A 43 -6.38 9.77 14.24
N PRO A 44 -6.46 8.67 13.47
CA PRO A 44 -7.23 8.65 12.24
C PRO A 44 -8.72 8.76 12.52
N GLU A 45 -9.47 9.32 11.57
CA GLU A 45 -10.93 9.18 11.57
C GLU A 45 -11.30 7.73 11.24
N ARG A 46 -12.22 7.15 12.02
CA ARG A 46 -12.60 5.73 11.90
C ARG A 46 -13.95 5.55 11.19
N PRO A 47 -14.12 4.52 10.34
CA PRO A 47 -13.16 3.42 10.12
C PRO A 47 -11.92 3.82 9.30
N PHE A 48 -10.74 3.42 9.77
CA PHE A 48 -9.48 3.57 9.08
C PHE A 48 -9.18 2.29 8.30
N VAL A 49 -9.16 2.41 6.98
CA VAL A 49 -8.91 1.31 6.05
C VAL A 49 -7.54 1.48 5.40
N ALA A 50 -6.68 0.46 5.50
CA ALA A 50 -5.45 0.40 4.73
C ALA A 50 -5.60 -0.56 3.55
N VAL A 51 -5.15 -0.12 2.37
CA VAL A 51 -5.09 -0.91 1.14
C VAL A 51 -3.62 -1.06 0.76
N LEU A 52 -3.10 -2.29 0.82
CA LEU A 52 -1.71 -2.57 0.52
C LEU A 52 -1.61 -3.53 -0.67
N GLY A 53 -0.76 -3.17 -1.64
CA GLY A 53 -0.48 -3.99 -2.80
C GLY A 53 0.99 -3.94 -3.21
N GLY A 54 1.25 -4.25 -4.47
CA GLY A 54 2.59 -4.42 -5.02
C GLY A 54 3.06 -5.88 -5.04
N SER A 55 4.30 -6.11 -5.45
CA SER A 55 4.80 -7.44 -5.82
C SER A 55 5.33 -8.28 -4.66
N LYS A 56 5.79 -7.65 -3.58
CA LYS A 56 6.55 -8.31 -2.50
C LYS A 56 6.02 -7.94 -1.12
N VAL A 57 5.89 -8.93 -0.27
CA VAL A 57 5.61 -8.79 1.16
C VAL A 57 6.81 -8.17 1.88
N SER A 58 8.04 -8.55 1.50
CA SER A 58 9.28 -8.07 2.13
C SER A 58 9.39 -6.54 2.17
N ASP A 59 8.91 -5.85 1.13
CA ASP A 59 8.90 -4.39 1.02
C ASP A 59 7.85 -3.72 1.93
N LYS A 60 6.94 -4.48 2.53
CA LYS A 60 5.77 -3.98 3.29
C LYS A 60 5.71 -4.47 4.73
N ILE A 61 6.67 -5.27 5.20
CA ILE A 61 6.64 -5.89 6.54
C ILE A 61 6.41 -4.87 7.64
N GLY A 62 7.27 -3.84 7.73
CA GLY A 62 7.18 -2.85 8.79
C GLY A 62 5.87 -2.04 8.71
N VAL A 63 5.44 -1.72 7.49
CA VAL A 63 4.20 -0.98 7.24
C VAL A 63 3.00 -1.78 7.72
N ILE A 64 2.93 -3.08 7.38
CA ILE A 64 1.88 -3.99 7.84
C ILE A 64 1.89 -4.07 9.37
N ASP A 65 3.05 -4.32 9.98
CA ASP A 65 3.16 -4.49 11.43
C ASP A 65 2.65 -3.28 12.20
N LYS A 66 3.00 -2.08 11.73
CA LYS A 66 2.59 -0.82 12.34
C LYS A 66 1.12 -0.49 12.08
N LEU A 67 0.62 -0.74 10.87
CA LEU A 67 -0.78 -0.52 10.54
C LEU A 67 -1.70 -1.45 11.32
N LEU A 68 -1.30 -2.69 11.60
CA LEU A 68 -2.04 -3.63 12.48
C LEU A 68 -2.17 -3.15 13.94
N ASP A 69 -1.58 -2.01 14.30
CA ASP A 69 -1.81 -1.39 15.61
C ASP A 69 -2.89 -0.29 15.56
N VAL A 70 -3.30 0.15 14.36
CA VAL A 70 -4.09 1.37 14.19
C VAL A 70 -5.32 1.17 13.29
N VAL A 71 -5.25 0.36 12.23
CA VAL A 71 -6.33 0.20 11.25
C VAL A 71 -7.51 -0.59 11.80
N ASP A 72 -8.71 -0.32 11.27
CA ASP A 72 -9.91 -1.12 11.50
C ASP A 72 -10.03 -2.25 10.44
N ALA A 73 -9.54 -2.00 9.22
CA ALA A 73 -9.48 -2.99 8.15
C ALA A 73 -8.19 -2.89 7.33
N LEU A 74 -7.69 -4.05 6.89
CA LEU A 74 -6.52 -4.19 6.03
C LEU A 74 -6.87 -5.00 4.79
N LEU A 75 -6.72 -4.41 3.61
CA LEU A 75 -7.03 -5.02 2.31
C LEU A 75 -5.72 -5.30 1.59
N ILE A 76 -5.43 -6.57 1.31
CA ILE A 76 -4.19 -6.98 0.63
C ILE A 76 -4.49 -7.31 -0.84
N GLY A 77 -3.70 -6.77 -1.77
CA GLY A 77 -3.76 -7.08 -3.19
C GLY A 77 -2.37 -7.24 -3.79
N GLY A 78 -2.29 -7.22 -5.13
CA GLY A 78 -1.02 -7.35 -5.85
C GLY A 78 -0.39 -8.73 -5.73
N GLY A 79 0.85 -8.86 -6.23
CA GLY A 79 1.63 -10.09 -6.16
C GLY A 79 1.89 -10.57 -4.73
N MET A 80 2.00 -9.64 -3.77
CA MET A 80 2.22 -9.97 -2.36
C MET A 80 1.05 -10.77 -1.75
N ALA A 81 -0.17 -10.65 -2.29
CA ALA A 81 -1.34 -11.39 -1.80
C ALA A 81 -1.17 -12.91 -1.93
N PHE A 82 -0.41 -13.39 -2.92
CA PHE A 82 -0.22 -14.83 -3.13
C PHE A 82 0.61 -15.49 -2.03
N THR A 83 1.53 -14.77 -1.39
CA THR A 83 2.22 -15.28 -0.20
C THR A 83 1.24 -15.44 0.98
N PHE A 84 0.29 -14.53 1.16
CA PHE A 84 -0.78 -14.66 2.15
C PHE A 84 -1.74 -15.81 1.82
N LEU A 85 -2.10 -15.99 0.56
CA LEU A 85 -2.95 -17.10 0.12
C LEU A 85 -2.25 -18.45 0.31
N LYS A 86 -0.96 -18.54 -0.03
CA LYS A 86 -0.15 -19.74 0.22
C LYS A 86 -0.04 -20.05 1.71
N ALA A 87 0.11 -19.02 2.56
CA ALA A 87 0.07 -19.17 4.01
C ALA A 87 -1.27 -19.72 4.52
N LYS A 88 -2.41 -19.41 3.87
CA LYS A 88 -3.72 -20.01 4.16
C LYS A 88 -3.92 -21.41 3.58
N GLY A 89 -2.91 -21.98 2.93
CA GLY A 89 -2.95 -23.32 2.35
C GLY A 89 -3.54 -23.39 0.93
N TYR A 90 -3.72 -22.27 0.25
CA TYR A 90 -4.12 -22.28 -1.16
C TYR A 90 -2.94 -22.58 -2.08
N GLU A 91 -3.22 -23.24 -3.20
CA GLU A 91 -2.26 -23.35 -4.29
C GLU A 91 -2.30 -22.10 -5.16
N VAL A 92 -1.12 -21.56 -5.48
CA VAL A 92 -0.98 -20.25 -6.16
C VAL A 92 -0.37 -20.36 -7.56
N GLY A 93 -0.26 -21.58 -8.10
CA GLY A 93 0.30 -21.84 -9.43
C GLY A 93 1.72 -21.29 -9.57
N SER A 94 1.93 -20.46 -10.60
CA SER A 94 3.19 -19.77 -10.89
C SER A 94 3.18 -18.30 -10.46
N SER A 95 2.26 -17.91 -9.57
CA SER A 95 2.19 -16.55 -9.02
C SER A 95 3.42 -16.22 -8.19
N LEU A 96 3.68 -14.92 -8.01
CA LEU A 96 4.77 -14.44 -7.16
C LEU A 96 4.61 -14.99 -5.74
N LEU A 97 5.68 -15.56 -5.19
CA LEU A 97 5.68 -16.17 -3.88
C LEU A 97 7.02 -15.92 -3.18
N GLU A 98 6.96 -15.40 -1.96
CA GLU A 98 8.11 -15.31 -1.05
C GLU A 98 7.97 -16.38 0.03
N GLU A 99 8.48 -17.59 -0.24
CA GLU A 99 8.33 -18.75 0.66
C GLU A 99 8.88 -18.46 2.07
N ASP A 100 9.98 -17.71 2.16
CA ASP A 100 10.61 -17.28 3.41
C ASP A 100 9.80 -16.22 4.19
N LYS A 101 8.64 -15.80 3.65
CA LYS A 101 7.71 -14.84 4.27
C LYS A 101 6.34 -15.44 4.60
N ILE A 102 6.14 -16.75 4.38
CA ILE A 102 4.91 -17.44 4.75
C ILE A 102 4.64 -17.34 6.26
N ASP A 103 5.65 -17.57 7.10
CA ASP A 103 5.52 -17.49 8.56
C ASP A 103 5.11 -16.09 9.03
N PHE A 104 5.65 -15.04 8.39
CA PHE A 104 5.25 -13.67 8.66
C PHE A 104 3.78 -13.44 8.28
N CYS A 105 3.34 -13.91 7.11
CA CYS A 105 1.94 -13.78 6.69
C CYS A 105 0.98 -14.49 7.66
N LEU A 106 1.35 -15.68 8.17
CA LEU A 106 0.60 -16.38 9.21
C LEU A 106 0.51 -15.57 10.51
N GLN A 107 1.61 -14.94 10.93
CA GLN A 107 1.63 -14.08 12.10
C GLN A 107 0.72 -12.86 11.92
N VAL A 108 0.73 -12.23 10.74
CA VAL A 108 -0.16 -11.11 10.41
C VAL A 108 -1.62 -11.52 10.49
N ILE A 109 -2.01 -12.65 9.88
CA ILE A 109 -3.38 -13.17 9.93
C ILE A 109 -3.82 -13.37 11.39
N LYS A 110 -2.98 -14.04 12.19
CA LYS A 110 -3.25 -14.28 13.61
C LYS A 110 -3.33 -12.98 14.42
N LYS A 111 -2.44 -12.02 14.17
CA LYS A 111 -2.44 -10.71 14.85
C LYS A 111 -3.70 -9.92 14.51
N ALA A 112 -4.16 -9.97 13.26
CA ALA A 112 -5.40 -9.34 12.83
C ALA A 112 -6.61 -9.95 13.57
N GLU A 113 -6.72 -11.28 13.64
CA GLU A 113 -7.78 -11.96 14.40
C GLU A 113 -7.75 -11.61 15.89
N GLN A 114 -6.57 -11.61 16.51
CA GLN A 114 -6.42 -11.30 17.94
C GLN A 114 -6.81 -9.85 18.29
N LYS A 115 -6.70 -8.94 17.32
CA LYS A 115 -6.98 -7.52 17.48
C LYS A 115 -8.32 -7.09 16.90
N ASP A 116 -9.13 -8.04 16.42
CA ASP A 116 -10.41 -7.78 15.76
C ASP A 116 -10.27 -6.84 14.55
N ILE A 117 -9.16 -6.98 13.80
CA ILE A 117 -8.91 -6.24 12.57
C ILE A 117 -9.47 -7.04 11.40
N ALA A 118 -10.31 -6.40 10.59
CA ALA A 118 -10.85 -7.03 9.40
C ALA A 118 -9.78 -7.14 8.30
N LEU A 119 -9.14 -8.32 8.20
CA LEU A 119 -8.18 -8.63 7.16
C LEU A 119 -8.87 -9.23 5.92
N TYR A 120 -8.75 -8.54 4.79
CA TYR A 120 -9.28 -8.96 3.49
C TYR A 120 -8.14 -9.43 2.58
N LEU A 121 -8.32 -10.63 2.03
CA LEU A 121 -7.49 -11.20 0.98
C LEU A 121 -8.36 -11.47 -0.25
N PRO A 122 -7.79 -11.54 -1.47
CA PRO A 122 -8.57 -11.82 -2.67
C PRO A 122 -9.31 -13.16 -2.59
N SER A 123 -10.56 -13.18 -3.04
CA SER A 123 -11.39 -14.40 -3.18
C SER A 123 -11.32 -14.99 -4.59
N ASP A 124 -11.03 -14.13 -5.57
CA ASP A 124 -10.89 -14.41 -6.98
C ASP A 124 -9.80 -13.52 -7.59
N VAL A 125 -9.21 -14.00 -8.67
CA VAL A 125 -8.06 -13.36 -9.33
C VAL A 125 -8.17 -13.50 -10.84
N VAL A 126 -7.58 -12.54 -11.56
CA VAL A 126 -7.32 -12.65 -13.00
C VAL A 126 -5.98 -13.35 -13.16
N VAL A 127 -5.97 -14.46 -13.89
CA VAL A 127 -4.76 -15.27 -14.14
C VAL A 127 -4.40 -15.29 -15.62
N ALA A 128 -3.11 -15.37 -15.91
CA ALA A 128 -2.57 -15.65 -17.25
C ALA A 128 -1.34 -16.59 -17.15
N GLN A 129 -0.87 -17.13 -18.27
CA GLN A 129 0.37 -17.93 -18.29
C GLN A 129 1.64 -17.07 -18.48
N GLU A 130 1.47 -15.82 -18.92
CA GLU A 130 2.56 -14.87 -19.15
C GLU A 130 2.12 -13.42 -18.89
N ILE A 131 3.08 -12.54 -18.59
CA ILE A 131 2.85 -11.12 -18.39
C ILE A 131 2.97 -10.41 -19.74
N SER A 132 1.89 -10.42 -20.51
CA SER A 132 1.82 -9.84 -21.85
C SER A 132 0.44 -9.24 -22.08
N PRO A 133 0.28 -8.15 -22.86
CA PRO A 133 -1.03 -7.66 -23.29
C PRO A 133 -1.81 -8.67 -24.17
N ASP A 134 -1.12 -9.62 -24.79
CA ASP A 134 -1.71 -10.61 -25.70
C ASP A 134 -1.99 -11.97 -25.02
N ALA A 135 -1.66 -12.10 -23.73
CA ALA A 135 -1.85 -13.34 -22.99
C ALA A 135 -3.34 -13.68 -22.87
N GLU A 136 -3.68 -14.96 -22.99
CA GLU A 136 -5.01 -15.45 -22.60
C GLU A 136 -5.17 -15.27 -21.08
N ALA A 137 -6.25 -14.59 -20.69
CA ALA A 137 -6.56 -14.31 -19.30
C ALA A 137 -7.95 -14.84 -18.92
N MET A 138 -8.09 -15.31 -17.69
CA MET A 138 -9.38 -15.73 -17.13
C MET A 138 -9.50 -15.39 -15.66
N VAL A 139 -10.74 -15.30 -15.19
CA VAL A 139 -11.05 -15.12 -13.76
C VAL A 139 -11.24 -16.49 -13.12
N VAL A 140 -10.56 -16.73 -12.01
CA VAL A 140 -10.69 -17.95 -11.21
C VAL A 140 -10.81 -17.62 -9.73
N SER A 141 -11.46 -18.49 -8.95
CA SER A 141 -11.34 -18.44 -7.49
C SER A 141 -9.90 -18.70 -7.07
N VAL A 142 -9.44 -18.08 -5.98
CA VAL A 142 -8.11 -18.35 -5.40
C VAL A 142 -7.91 -19.82 -4.99
N SER A 143 -9.00 -20.57 -4.83
CA SER A 143 -8.97 -22.02 -4.57
C SER A 143 -8.75 -22.89 -5.81
N ALA A 144 -8.75 -22.30 -7.00
CA ALA A 144 -8.75 -23.00 -8.28
C ALA A 144 -7.73 -22.40 -9.28
N ILE A 145 -6.66 -21.78 -8.79
CA ILE A 145 -5.57 -21.27 -9.66
C ILE A 145 -4.89 -22.47 -10.33
N PRO A 146 -4.93 -22.58 -11.68
CA PRO A 146 -4.34 -23.73 -12.36
C PRO A 146 -2.81 -23.74 -12.27
N GLN A 147 -2.23 -24.92 -12.35
CA GLN A 147 -0.78 -25.07 -12.44
C GLN A 147 -0.25 -24.39 -13.71
N GLY A 148 0.86 -23.65 -13.58
CA GLY A 148 1.47 -22.90 -14.69
C GLY A 148 0.80 -21.57 -15.01
N TRP A 149 -0.28 -21.21 -14.31
CA TRP A 149 -0.91 -19.89 -14.39
C TRP A 149 -0.49 -19.05 -13.19
N MET A 150 -0.38 -17.73 -13.40
CA MET A 150 -0.04 -16.75 -12.37
C MET A 150 -1.14 -15.71 -12.27
N GLY A 151 -1.46 -15.30 -11.04
CA GLY A 151 -2.40 -14.21 -10.81
C GLY A 151 -1.74 -12.85 -11.02
N LEU A 152 -2.39 -12.02 -11.82
CA LEU A 152 -1.87 -10.74 -12.29
C LEU A 152 -2.76 -9.54 -11.93
N ASP A 153 -3.98 -9.79 -11.45
CA ASP A 153 -4.88 -8.77 -10.91
C ASP A 153 -5.91 -9.42 -9.97
N ILE A 154 -6.60 -8.60 -9.16
CA ILE A 154 -7.73 -9.06 -8.36
C ILE A 154 -8.98 -9.26 -9.25
N GLY A 155 -9.80 -10.25 -8.90
CA GLY A 155 -11.01 -10.56 -9.64
C GLY A 155 -12.20 -9.66 -9.27
N PRO A 156 -13.29 -9.72 -10.05
CA PRO A 156 -14.50 -8.90 -9.85
C PRO A 156 -15.14 -9.06 -8.47
N ASP A 157 -15.16 -10.24 -7.87
CA ASP A 157 -15.79 -10.43 -6.56
C ASP A 157 -14.98 -9.74 -5.46
N THR A 158 -13.64 -9.85 -5.54
CA THR A 158 -12.71 -9.15 -4.67
C THR A 158 -12.86 -7.64 -4.80
N ILE A 159 -12.94 -7.12 -6.03
CA ILE A 159 -13.17 -5.69 -6.29
C ILE A 159 -14.44 -5.22 -5.59
N LEU A 160 -15.56 -5.92 -5.76
CA LEU A 160 -16.83 -5.55 -5.16
C LEU A 160 -16.76 -5.47 -3.62
N VAL A 161 -16.11 -6.46 -2.99
CA VAL A 161 -15.92 -6.45 -1.53
C VAL A 161 -15.06 -5.27 -1.11
N TYR A 162 -13.93 -5.04 -1.78
CA TYR A 162 -12.99 -3.99 -1.41
C TYR A 162 -13.62 -2.60 -1.58
N GLN A 163 -14.38 -2.39 -2.65
CA GLN A 163 -15.17 -1.17 -2.87
C GLN A 163 -16.16 -0.92 -1.72
N GLY A 164 -16.84 -1.96 -1.25
CA GLY A 164 -17.76 -1.87 -0.12
C GLY A 164 -17.07 -1.42 1.17
N VAL A 165 -15.90 -1.99 1.47
CA VAL A 165 -15.10 -1.63 2.66
C VAL A 165 -14.61 -0.19 2.55
N ILE A 166 -14.02 0.20 1.40
CA ILE A 166 -13.51 1.56 1.15
C ILE A 166 -14.62 2.61 1.27
N LYS A 167 -15.82 2.31 0.76
CA LYS A 167 -16.98 3.22 0.83
C LYS A 167 -17.41 3.53 2.27
N SER A 168 -17.18 2.61 3.20
CA SER A 168 -17.54 2.79 4.61
C SER A 168 -16.48 3.55 5.43
N ALA A 169 -15.28 3.75 4.86
CA ALA A 169 -14.14 4.35 5.55
C ALA A 169 -14.33 5.85 5.82
N LYS A 170 -13.64 6.34 6.85
CA LYS A 170 -13.41 7.77 7.11
C LYS A 170 -11.97 8.19 6.86
N THR A 171 -11.03 7.25 6.98
CA THR A 171 -9.65 7.43 6.53
C THR A 171 -9.27 6.26 5.65
N VAL A 172 -8.60 6.53 4.53
CA VAL A 172 -8.03 5.49 3.66
C VAL A 172 -6.56 5.77 3.43
N PHE A 173 -5.71 4.77 3.69
CA PHE A 173 -4.32 4.77 3.26
C PHE A 173 -4.14 3.73 2.15
N TRP A 174 -3.63 4.13 0.98
CA TRP A 174 -3.36 3.21 -0.12
C TRP A 174 -1.88 3.25 -0.55
N ASN A 175 -1.28 2.06 -0.60
CA ASN A 175 0.09 1.88 -1.04
C ASN A 175 0.30 0.56 -1.80
N GLY A 176 0.44 0.68 -3.13
CA GLY A 176 0.76 -0.40 -4.05
C GLY A 176 -0.45 -0.84 -4.88
N PRO A 177 -0.27 -1.10 -6.18
CA PRO A 177 -1.34 -1.51 -7.09
C PRO A 177 -1.86 -2.91 -6.76
N MET A 178 -3.05 -3.22 -7.27
CA MET A 178 -3.72 -4.51 -7.04
C MET A 178 -3.33 -5.59 -8.07
N GLY A 179 -2.70 -5.18 -9.17
CA GLY A 179 -2.26 -6.02 -10.28
C GLY A 179 -1.15 -5.36 -11.10
N VAL A 180 -0.81 -5.97 -12.23
CA VAL A 180 0.18 -5.46 -13.21
C VAL A 180 -0.46 -4.35 -14.05
N PHE A 181 -0.76 -3.22 -13.40
CA PHE A 181 -1.61 -2.16 -13.93
C PHE A 181 -1.05 -1.46 -15.17
N GLU A 182 0.23 -1.64 -15.47
CA GLU A 182 0.88 -1.17 -16.69
C GLU A 182 0.26 -1.82 -17.94
N ILE A 183 -0.24 -3.05 -17.81
CA ILE A 183 -0.91 -3.80 -18.88
C ILE A 183 -2.42 -3.68 -18.69
N ASP A 184 -3.13 -3.14 -19.68
CA ASP A 184 -4.55 -2.79 -19.55
C ASP A 184 -5.44 -3.96 -19.10
N GLN A 185 -5.19 -5.18 -19.60
CA GLN A 185 -5.95 -6.35 -19.19
C GLN A 185 -5.77 -6.78 -17.72
N PHE A 186 -4.70 -6.34 -17.07
CA PHE A 186 -4.39 -6.61 -15.65
C PHE A 186 -4.46 -5.33 -14.79
N SER A 187 -5.15 -4.30 -15.29
CA SER A 187 -5.22 -2.99 -14.65
C SER A 187 -6.54 -2.69 -13.95
N ARG A 188 -7.58 -3.50 -14.22
CA ARG A 188 -8.96 -3.23 -13.80
C ARG A 188 -9.10 -3.20 -12.28
N GLY A 189 -8.49 -4.14 -11.57
CA GLY A 189 -8.53 -4.15 -10.11
C GLY A 189 -7.90 -2.90 -9.51
N THR A 190 -6.75 -2.48 -10.03
CA THR A 190 -6.09 -1.24 -9.59
C THR A 190 -6.94 -0.01 -9.91
N GLU A 191 -7.52 0.06 -11.11
CA GLU A 191 -8.39 1.15 -11.53
C GLU A 191 -9.64 1.26 -10.64
N GLU A 192 -10.31 0.14 -10.38
CA GLU A 192 -11.56 0.13 -9.61
C GLU A 192 -11.35 0.44 -8.13
N ILE A 193 -10.21 0.04 -7.56
CA ILE A 193 -9.82 0.47 -6.21
C ILE A 193 -9.47 1.97 -6.19
N ALA A 194 -8.71 2.46 -7.17
CA ALA A 194 -8.39 3.88 -7.27
C ALA A 194 -9.66 4.74 -7.38
N LYS A 195 -10.63 4.32 -8.21
CA LYS A 195 -11.95 4.97 -8.33
C LYS A 195 -12.72 4.95 -7.02
N ALA A 196 -12.75 3.82 -6.31
CA ALA A 196 -13.45 3.71 -5.04
C ALA A 196 -12.90 4.66 -3.99
N ILE A 197 -11.58 4.80 -3.93
CA ILE A 197 -10.90 5.75 -3.04
C ILE A 197 -11.22 7.20 -3.45
N ALA A 198 -11.10 7.51 -4.74
CA ALA A 198 -11.36 8.83 -5.30
C ALA A 198 -12.82 9.30 -5.16
N GLN A 199 -13.77 8.36 -5.05
CA GLN A 199 -15.21 8.63 -4.89
C GLN A 199 -15.67 8.54 -3.43
N SER A 200 -14.80 8.14 -2.50
CA SER A 200 -15.12 8.04 -1.08
C SER A 200 -15.11 9.43 -0.43
N ASP A 201 -15.94 9.61 0.59
CA ASP A 201 -15.92 10.81 1.45
C ASP A 201 -14.78 10.76 2.50
N ALA A 202 -13.97 9.69 2.49
CA ALA A 202 -12.84 9.52 3.39
C ALA A 202 -11.69 10.48 3.10
N VAL A 203 -10.94 10.85 4.13
CA VAL A 203 -9.60 11.43 3.95
C VAL A 203 -8.70 10.36 3.33
N SER A 204 -8.28 10.59 2.08
CA SER A 204 -7.51 9.62 1.29
C SER A 204 -6.03 10.01 1.18
N ILE A 205 -5.17 9.13 1.66
CA ILE A 205 -3.72 9.25 1.62
C ILE A 205 -3.18 8.18 0.67
N VAL A 206 -2.53 8.60 -0.40
CA VAL A 206 -1.89 7.68 -1.35
C VAL A 206 -0.39 7.88 -1.30
N GLY A 207 0.34 6.78 -1.09
CA GLY A 207 1.80 6.77 -1.09
C GLY A 207 2.37 5.74 -2.07
N GLY A 208 3.66 5.89 -2.38
CA GLY A 208 4.41 4.97 -3.24
C GLY A 208 4.32 5.33 -4.72
N GLY A 209 5.45 5.20 -5.43
CA GLY A 209 5.57 5.61 -6.83
C GLY A 209 4.55 4.94 -7.75
N ASP A 210 4.32 3.64 -7.58
CA ASP A 210 3.42 2.87 -8.44
C ASP A 210 1.95 3.25 -8.23
N SER A 211 1.52 3.50 -6.99
CA SER A 211 0.15 3.99 -6.71
C SER A 211 -0.09 5.36 -7.35
N ILE A 212 0.92 6.23 -7.33
CA ILE A 212 0.87 7.56 -7.95
C ILE A 212 0.83 7.43 -9.47
N ALA A 213 1.63 6.53 -10.05
CA ALA A 213 1.60 6.23 -11.47
C ALA A 213 0.23 5.67 -11.92
N ALA A 214 -0.40 4.83 -11.09
CA ALA A 214 -1.76 4.34 -11.32
C ALA A 214 -2.78 5.49 -11.30
N LEU A 215 -2.75 6.38 -10.30
CA LEU A 215 -3.63 7.55 -10.25
C LEU A 215 -3.47 8.45 -11.49
N LYS A 216 -2.23 8.64 -11.96
CA LYS A 216 -1.94 9.37 -13.20
C LYS A 216 -2.55 8.70 -14.42
N LYS A 217 -2.34 7.38 -14.57
CA LYS A 217 -2.88 6.58 -15.67
C LYS A 217 -4.40 6.70 -15.77
N PHE A 218 -5.09 6.72 -14.62
CA PHE A 218 -6.55 6.77 -14.57
C PHE A 218 -7.14 8.17 -14.38
N HIS A 219 -6.30 9.22 -14.37
CA HIS A 219 -6.72 10.62 -14.22
C HIS A 219 -7.50 10.90 -12.92
N LEU A 220 -7.04 10.34 -11.79
CA LEU A 220 -7.70 10.43 -10.49
C LEU A 220 -6.94 11.25 -9.44
N GLU A 221 -5.77 11.81 -9.78
CA GLU A 221 -4.91 12.55 -8.83
C GLU A 221 -5.65 13.67 -8.08
N ASP A 222 -6.44 14.47 -8.81
CA ASP A 222 -7.17 15.63 -8.26
C ASP A 222 -8.31 15.25 -7.30
N LYS A 223 -8.60 13.95 -7.15
CA LYS A 223 -9.65 13.43 -6.26
C LYS A 223 -9.09 12.85 -4.96
N ILE A 224 -7.77 12.84 -4.79
CA ILE A 224 -7.11 12.30 -3.61
C ILE A 224 -6.80 13.44 -2.63
N SER A 225 -7.09 13.24 -1.34
CA SER A 225 -6.90 14.27 -0.32
C SER A 225 -5.42 14.62 -0.14
N PHE A 226 -4.56 13.61 -0.17
CA PHE A 226 -3.11 13.79 -0.08
C PHE A 226 -2.35 12.71 -0.86
N ILE A 227 -1.48 13.15 -1.77
CA ILE A 227 -0.54 12.30 -2.49
C ILE A 227 0.85 12.54 -1.91
N SER A 228 1.40 11.53 -1.23
CA SER A 228 2.72 11.62 -0.63
C SER A 228 3.80 11.43 -1.69
N THR A 229 4.69 12.40 -1.79
CA THR A 229 5.82 12.42 -2.72
C THR A 229 7.10 11.83 -2.12
N GLY A 230 7.03 11.38 -0.86
CA GLY A 230 8.19 10.89 -0.10
C GLY A 230 8.73 9.52 -0.51
N GLY A 231 7.97 8.74 -1.30
CA GLY A 231 8.38 7.41 -1.72
C GLY A 231 8.73 6.52 -0.52
N GLY A 232 10.01 6.10 -0.43
CA GLY A 232 10.52 5.32 0.71
C GLY A 232 10.46 6.07 2.04
N ALA A 233 10.60 7.39 2.07
CA ALA A 233 10.51 8.17 3.30
C ALA A 233 9.12 8.11 3.93
N SER A 234 8.07 8.09 3.10
CA SER A 234 6.69 7.94 3.56
C SER A 234 6.47 6.59 4.23
N LEU A 235 7.05 5.53 3.64
CA LEU A 235 6.96 4.18 4.19
C LEU A 235 7.74 4.07 5.50
N GLU A 236 8.98 4.56 5.55
CA GLU A 236 9.78 4.54 6.79
C GLU A 236 9.11 5.34 7.91
N LEU A 237 8.47 6.47 7.61
CA LEU A 237 7.69 7.22 8.60
C LEU A 237 6.49 6.39 9.08
N ILE A 238 5.76 5.73 8.17
CA ILE A 238 4.64 4.86 8.52
C ILE A 238 5.09 3.66 9.35
N GLU A 239 6.29 3.13 9.10
CA GLU A 239 6.92 2.08 9.91
C GLU A 239 7.28 2.55 11.34
N GLY A 240 7.19 3.86 11.60
CA GLY A 240 7.62 4.48 12.85
C GLY A 240 9.13 4.59 12.98
N LYS A 241 9.87 4.52 11.86
CA LYS A 241 11.32 4.74 11.88
C LYS A 241 11.63 6.23 12.02
N PRO A 242 12.69 6.57 12.76
CA PRO A 242 13.19 7.94 12.77
C PRO A 242 13.68 8.32 11.37
N LEU A 243 13.30 9.50 10.90
CA LEU A 243 13.80 10.08 9.66
C LEU A 243 14.95 11.04 10.00
N PRO A 244 16.22 10.73 9.65
CA PRO A 244 17.36 11.56 10.04
C PRO A 244 17.23 13.04 9.65
N GLY A 245 16.65 13.32 8.48
CA GLY A 245 16.43 14.68 7.99
C GLY A 245 15.31 15.45 8.69
N VAL A 246 14.42 14.75 9.40
CA VAL A 246 13.37 15.36 10.26
C VAL A 246 13.92 15.56 11.67
N GLU A 247 14.61 14.57 12.23
CA GLU A 247 15.26 14.67 13.55
C GLU A 247 16.33 15.76 13.61
N ALA A 248 16.98 16.03 12.48
CA ALA A 248 17.98 17.06 12.35
C ALA A 248 17.43 18.50 12.39
N LEU A 249 16.11 18.69 12.41
CA LEU A 249 15.45 19.99 12.47
C LEU A 249 15.34 20.47 13.93
N MET A 250 15.34 21.78 14.12
CA MET A 250 15.17 22.39 15.43
C MET A 250 13.75 22.13 15.96
N SER A 251 13.65 21.81 17.25
CA SER A 251 12.37 21.73 17.95
C SER A 251 11.66 23.08 17.94
N LYS A 252 10.33 23.03 17.88
CA LYS A 252 9.46 24.21 17.93
C LYS A 252 9.35 24.74 19.36
#